data_AF-V5GCJ3-F1
#
_entry.id   AF-V5GCJ3-F1
#
_cell.length_a   1.000
_cell.length_b   1.000
_cell.length_c   1.000
_cell.angle_alpha   90.00
_cell.angle_beta   90.00
_cell.angle_gamma   90.00
#
_symmetry.space_group_name_H-M   'P 1'
#
loop_
_entity.id
_entity.type
_entity.pdbx_description
1 polymer ?
#
loop_
_entity_poly.entity_id
_entity_poly.type
_entity_poly.pdbx_seq_one_letter_code
_entity_poly.pdbx_strand_id
1 'polypeptide(L)'
;EQSVDVSDTEKKTKYSREFKVKAAFFLTGVSGIAALAGFGATLAAARKQDPKYFGKGMLATKELPETGANLAIRALGWGTLYAVTGCGILFYSVWKLSGAKNIEEFRYKVGSIWPKIPKNDPPQGRTEFSG
;
A
#
# COMPACT_ATOMS: atom_id res chain seq x y z
N GLU A 1 14.61 17.86 9.98
CA GLU A 1 15.34 17.79 8.71
C GLU A 1 15.35 16.34 8.25
N GLN A 2 14.49 15.97 7.30
CA GLN A 2 14.74 14.94 6.29
C GLN A 2 13.62 15.09 5.26
N SER A 3 13.93 15.92 4.28
CA SER A 3 13.21 16.13 3.02
C SER A 3 12.80 14.79 2.42
N VAL A 4 11.52 14.46 2.56
CA VAL A 4 10.87 13.50 1.67
C VAL A 4 10.93 14.15 0.29
N ASP A 5 11.85 13.61 -0.51
CA ASP A 5 12.31 14.11 -1.80
C ASP A 5 11.13 14.18 -2.79
N VAL A 6 10.47 15.33 -2.84
CA VAL A 6 9.43 15.68 -3.84
C VAL A 6 10.05 15.80 -5.25
N SER A 7 11.38 15.76 -5.37
CA SER A 7 12.15 15.90 -6.61
C SER A 7 12.28 14.63 -7.46
N ASP A 8 12.00 13.43 -6.94
CA ASP A 8 12.02 12.18 -7.74
C ASP A 8 10.82 12.08 -8.71
N THR A 9 9.76 12.85 -8.45
CA THR A 9 8.52 12.80 -9.26
C THR A 9 8.69 13.46 -10.63
N GLU A 10 9.58 14.45 -10.76
CA GLU A 10 9.65 15.28 -11.98
C GLU A 10 10.68 14.82 -13.02
N LYS A 11 11.76 14.11 -12.62
CA LYS A 11 12.84 13.72 -13.54
C LYS A 11 12.55 12.47 -14.39
N LYS A 12 11.51 11.68 -14.09
CA LYS A 12 11.19 10.42 -14.80
C LYS A 12 10.25 10.58 -16.02
N THR A 13 10.04 11.77 -16.56
CA THR A 13 9.02 11.97 -17.61
C THR A 13 9.47 11.53 -19.02
N LYS A 14 10.78 11.34 -19.28
CA LYS A 14 11.31 10.95 -20.60
C LYS A 14 11.76 9.48 -20.75
N TYR A 15 11.45 8.58 -19.82
CA TYR A 15 11.58 7.14 -20.09
C TYR A 15 10.44 6.66 -20.97
N SER A 16 10.75 6.02 -22.10
CA SER A 16 9.72 5.53 -23.03
C SER A 16 8.73 4.61 -22.29
N ARG A 17 7.45 4.70 -22.64
CA ARG A 17 6.38 3.92 -21.97
C ARG A 17 6.71 2.42 -21.95
N GLU A 18 7.37 1.92 -22.99
CA GLU A 18 7.91 0.56 -23.10
C GLU A 18 8.83 0.19 -21.93
N PHE A 19 9.78 1.08 -21.59
CA PHE A 19 10.72 0.82 -20.50
C PHE A 19 10.02 0.82 -19.15
N LYS A 20 9.09 1.76 -18.92
CA LYS A 20 8.32 1.81 -17.67
C LYS A 20 7.47 0.56 -17.48
N VAL A 21 6.85 0.07 -18.55
CA VAL A 21 6.07 -1.18 -18.53
C VAL A 21 6.98 -2.37 -18.22
N LYS A 22 8.13 -2.50 -18.91
CA LYS A 22 9.11 -3.57 -18.65
C LYS A 22 9.64 -3.53 -17.22
N ALA A 23 9.99 -2.35 -16.72
CA ALA A 23 10.47 -2.15 -15.35
C ALA A 23 9.39 -2.47 -14.30
N ALA A 24 8.14 -2.11 -14.56
CA ALA A 24 7.02 -2.42 -13.66
C ALA A 24 6.77 -3.93 -13.55
N PHE A 25 6.82 -4.66 -14.67
CA PHE A 25 6.70 -6.12 -14.64
C PHE A 25 7.85 -6.77 -13.88
N PHE A 26 9.08 -6.31 -14.12
CA PHE A 26 10.25 -6.81 -13.39
C PHE A 26 10.15 -6.56 -11.88
N LEU A 27 9.80 -5.33 -11.47
CA LEU A 27 9.68 -4.95 -10.07
C LEU A 27 8.55 -5.71 -9.36
N THR A 28 7.40 -5.88 -10.03
CA THR A 28 6.28 -6.66 -9.49
C THR A 28 6.65 -8.13 -9.34
N GLY A 29 7.36 -8.70 -10.33
CA GLY A 29 7.84 -10.06 -10.28
C GLY A 29 8.82 -10.30 -9.12
N VAL A 30 9.87 -9.48 -9.01
CA VAL A 30 10.85 -9.63 -7.91
C VAL A 30 10.21 -9.37 -6.55
N SER A 31 9.30 -8.39 -6.44
CA SER A 31 8.56 -8.13 -5.20
C SER A 31 7.64 -9.30 -4.83
N GLY A 32 6.93 -9.89 -5.79
CA GLY A 32 6.09 -11.06 -5.57
C GLY A 32 6.90 -12.28 -5.11
N ILE A 33 8.03 -12.55 -5.76
CA ILE A 33 8.93 -13.64 -5.37
C ILE A 33 9.49 -13.39 -3.96
N ALA A 34 9.90 -12.15 -3.64
CA ALA A 34 10.41 -11.81 -2.32
C ALA A 34 9.34 -11.96 -1.22
N ALA A 35 8.10 -11.55 -1.49
CA ALA A 35 6.99 -11.72 -0.56
C ALA A 35 6.67 -13.19 -0.30
N LEU A 36 6.62 -14.02 -1.35
CA LEU A 36 6.40 -15.47 -1.22
C LEU A 36 7.55 -16.16 -0.49
N ALA A 37 8.80 -15.81 -0.80
CA ALA A 37 9.97 -16.35 -0.14
C ALA A 37 10.02 -15.96 1.35
N GLY A 38 9.76 -14.69 1.68
CA GLY A 38 9.71 -14.21 3.05
C GLY A 38 8.60 -14.86 3.86
N PHE A 39 7.38 -14.91 3.33
CA PHE A 39 6.25 -15.58 3.98
C PHE A 39 6.44 -17.10 4.11
N GLY A 40 7.02 -17.74 3.10
CA GLY A 40 7.37 -19.16 3.15
C GLY A 40 8.44 -19.45 4.20
N ALA A 41 9.46 -18.58 4.33
CA ALA A 41 10.51 -18.71 5.33
C ALA A 41 9.97 -18.54 6.76
N THR A 42 9.07 -17.57 7.00
CA THR A 42 8.43 -17.41 8.31
C THR A 42 7.53 -18.59 8.64
N LEU A 43 6.78 -19.12 7.68
CA LEU A 43 5.98 -20.33 7.87
C LEU A 43 6.87 -21.55 8.19
N ALA A 44 7.99 -21.72 7.49
CA ALA A 44 8.94 -22.79 7.74
C ALA A 44 9.63 -22.68 9.11
N ALA A 45 9.99 -21.46 9.53
CA ALA A 45 10.54 -21.21 10.86
C ALA A 45 9.51 -21.54 11.96
N ALA A 46 8.25 -21.14 11.78
CA ALA A 46 7.17 -21.46 12.70
C ALA A 46 6.91 -22.98 12.78
N ARG A 47 6.98 -23.69 11.64
CA ARG A 47 6.86 -25.16 11.59
C ARG A 47 8.00 -25.87 12.32
N LYS A 48 9.22 -25.31 12.31
CA LYS A 48 10.38 -25.84 13.04
C LYS A 48 10.24 -25.66 14.56
N GLN A 49 9.61 -24.57 15.02
CA GLN A 49 9.33 -24.36 16.43
C GLN A 49 8.30 -25.34 16.98
N ASP A 50 7.21 -25.61 16.24
CA ASP A 50 6.11 -26.46 16.73
C ASP A 50 5.68 -27.58 15.74
N PRO A 51 6.55 -28.56 15.45
CA PRO A 51 6.28 -29.59 14.42
C PRO A 51 5.07 -30.49 14.75
N LYS A 52 4.83 -30.77 16.04
CA LYS A 52 3.77 -31.70 16.51
C LYS A 52 2.36 -31.11 16.36
N TYR A 53 2.21 -29.79 16.48
CA TYR A 53 0.92 -29.10 16.45
C TYR A 53 0.67 -28.42 15.10
N PHE A 54 1.70 -27.93 14.40
CA PHE A 54 1.55 -27.38 13.05
C PHE A 54 1.09 -28.41 12.01
N GLY A 55 1.65 -29.63 12.05
CA GLY A 55 1.26 -30.70 11.12
C GLY A 55 -0.21 -31.10 11.24
N LYS A 56 -0.72 -31.15 12.48
CA LYS A 56 -2.14 -31.34 12.77
C LYS A 56 -2.99 -30.15 12.34
N GLY A 57 -2.45 -28.94 12.36
CA GLY A 57 -3.11 -27.74 11.84
C GLY A 57 -3.25 -27.73 10.31
N MET A 58 -2.33 -28.36 9.58
CA MET A 58 -2.33 -28.37 8.10
C MET A 58 -2.94 -29.61 7.45
N LEU A 59 -2.91 -30.75 8.13
CA LEU A 59 -3.53 -31.99 7.65
C LEU A 59 -4.94 -32.08 8.24
N ALA A 60 -5.95 -31.90 7.40
CA ALA A 60 -7.34 -32.15 7.75
C ALA A 60 -7.50 -33.64 8.11
N THR A 61 -7.53 -33.97 9.40
CA THR A 61 -7.81 -35.33 9.85
C THR A 61 -9.31 -35.56 9.82
N LYS A 62 -9.74 -36.74 9.36
CA LYS A 62 -11.13 -37.13 9.09
C LYS A 62 -12.04 -37.07 10.34
N GLU A 63 -11.47 -36.94 11.54
CA GLU A 63 -12.20 -36.95 12.81
C GLU A 63 -12.42 -35.57 13.43
N LEU A 64 -11.79 -34.51 12.89
CA LEU A 64 -12.04 -33.13 13.31
C LEU A 64 -12.28 -32.27 12.06
N PRO A 65 -13.54 -31.90 11.75
CA PRO A 65 -13.84 -31.09 10.59
C PRO A 65 -13.20 -29.71 10.78
N GLU A 66 -12.22 -29.40 9.92
CA GLU A 66 -11.50 -28.12 9.82
C GLU A 66 -10.61 -27.78 11.03
N THR A 67 -9.31 -27.97 10.87
CA THR A 67 -8.27 -27.49 11.79
C THR A 67 -8.15 -25.96 11.69
N GLY A 68 -7.91 -25.25 12.81
CA GLY A 68 -7.89 -23.77 12.84
C GLY A 68 -6.93 -23.11 11.83
N ALA A 69 -5.85 -23.79 11.45
CA ALA A 69 -4.93 -23.32 10.42
C ALA A 69 -5.52 -23.41 8.99
N ASN A 70 -6.35 -24.40 8.68
CA ASN A 70 -7.05 -24.46 7.39
C ASN A 70 -8.07 -23.32 7.26
N LEU A 71 -8.76 -23.02 8.36
CA LEU A 71 -9.66 -21.87 8.45
C LEU A 71 -8.90 -20.55 8.25
N ALA A 72 -7.75 -20.41 8.92
CA ALA A 72 -6.92 -19.21 8.83
C ALA A 72 -6.34 -19.01 7.42
N ILE A 73 -5.87 -20.06 6.74
CA ILE A 73 -5.33 -19.95 5.37
C ILE A 73 -6.43 -19.53 4.38
N ARG A 74 -7.65 -20.09 4.50
CA ARG A 74 -8.79 -19.66 3.69
C ARG A 74 -9.18 -18.21 4.00
N ALA A 75 -9.29 -17.85 5.27
CA ALA A 75 -9.61 -16.47 5.68
C ALA A 75 -8.55 -15.47 5.19
N LEU A 76 -7.26 -15.81 5.30
CA LEU A 76 -6.15 -15.00 4.80
C LEU A 76 -6.17 -14.87 3.29
N GLY A 77 -6.49 -15.95 2.57
CA GLY A 77 -6.62 -15.97 1.11
C GLY A 77 -7.73 -15.04 0.64
N TRP A 78 -8.97 -15.24 1.12
CA TRP A 78 -10.10 -14.37 0.79
C TRP A 78 -9.86 -12.93 1.25
N GLY A 79 -9.27 -12.73 2.43
CA GLY A 79 -8.91 -11.41 2.95
C GLY A 79 -7.92 -10.67 2.06
N THR A 80 -6.90 -11.35 1.53
CA THR A 80 -5.92 -10.75 0.62
C THR A 80 -6.57 -10.39 -0.72
N LEU A 81 -7.44 -11.25 -1.25
CA LEU A 81 -8.21 -10.97 -2.47
C LEU A 81 -9.09 -9.74 -2.28
N TYR A 82 -9.88 -9.68 -1.19
CA TYR A 82 -10.71 -8.52 -0.88
C TYR A 82 -9.90 -7.26 -0.62
N ALA A 83 -8.72 -7.35 0.00
CA ALA A 83 -7.85 -6.19 0.20
C ALA A 83 -7.35 -5.62 -1.13
N VAL A 84 -6.83 -6.48 -2.02
CA VAL A 84 -6.33 -6.04 -3.34
C VAL A 84 -7.47 -5.50 -4.21
N THR A 85 -8.60 -6.21 -4.27
CA THR A 85 -9.78 -5.77 -5.03
C THR A 85 -10.40 -4.51 -4.43
N GLY A 86 -10.56 -4.45 -3.11
CA GLY A 86 -11.14 -3.31 -2.40
C GLY A 86 -10.30 -2.05 -2.55
N CYS A 87 -8.98 -2.14 -2.30
CA CYS A 87 -8.08 -1.01 -2.55
C CYS A 87 -8.10 -0.60 -4.03
N GLY A 88 -8.05 -1.56 -4.95
CA GLY A 88 -8.12 -1.28 -6.40
C GLY A 88 -9.39 -0.52 -6.79
N ILE A 89 -10.56 -0.98 -6.31
CA ILE A 89 -11.85 -0.32 -6.56
C ILE A 89 -11.88 1.06 -5.91
N LEU A 90 -11.49 1.20 -4.63
CA LEU A 90 -11.51 2.49 -3.95
C LEU A 90 -10.61 3.53 -4.63
N PHE A 91 -9.38 3.16 -4.99
CA PHE A 91 -8.48 4.06 -5.73
C PHE A 91 -9.00 4.36 -7.13
N TYR A 92 -9.59 3.38 -7.81
CA TYR A 92 -10.23 3.60 -9.10
C TYR A 92 -11.46 4.51 -8.99
N SER A 93 -12.28 4.36 -7.95
CA SER A 93 -13.43 5.22 -7.66
C SER A 93 -13.00 6.65 -7.36
N VAL A 94 -11.93 6.85 -6.59
CA VAL A 94 -11.34 8.19 -6.38
C VAL A 94 -10.84 8.79 -7.69
N TRP A 95 -10.18 8.00 -8.54
CA TRP A 95 -9.79 8.44 -9.90
C TRP A 95 -11.02 8.85 -10.71
N LYS A 96 -12.07 8.01 -10.73
CA LYS A 96 -13.30 8.23 -11.49
C LYS A 96 -14.09 9.43 -11.01
N LEU A 97 -14.21 9.62 -9.70
CA LEU A 97 -14.90 10.77 -9.09
C LEU A 97 -14.08 12.05 -9.19
N SER A 98 -12.75 11.94 -9.18
CA SER A 98 -11.86 13.09 -9.29
C SER A 98 -12.02 13.80 -10.63
N GLY A 99 -12.33 13.09 -11.72
CA GLY A 99 -12.46 13.66 -13.08
C GLY A 99 -11.22 14.39 -13.59
N ALA A 100 -10.13 14.38 -12.83
CA ALA A 100 -8.90 15.09 -13.10
C ALA A 100 -8.07 14.24 -14.05
N LYS A 101 -7.70 14.82 -15.20
CA LYS A 101 -6.79 14.15 -16.13
C LYS A 101 -5.35 14.16 -15.60
N ASN A 102 -5.07 14.98 -14.59
CA ASN A 102 -3.75 15.14 -13.98
C ASN A 102 -3.84 15.34 -12.45
N ILE A 103 -2.80 14.88 -11.75
CA ILE A 103 -2.62 14.98 -10.29
C ILE A 103 -2.71 16.44 -9.79
N GLU A 104 -2.30 17.40 -10.62
CA GLU A 104 -2.36 18.83 -10.33
C GLU A 104 -3.81 19.35 -10.24
N GLU A 105 -4.67 18.92 -11.16
CA GLU A 105 -6.10 19.31 -11.16
C GLU A 105 -6.84 18.74 -9.95
N PHE A 106 -6.53 17.51 -9.55
CA PHE A 106 -7.08 16.90 -8.34
C PHE A 106 -6.66 17.70 -7.11
N ARG A 107 -5.36 17.99 -6.98
CA ARG A 107 -4.82 18.75 -5.85
C ARG A 107 -5.39 20.16 -5.78
N TYR A 108 -5.60 20.81 -6.93
CA TYR A 108 -6.22 22.13 -7.00
C TYR A 108 -7.70 22.11 -6.61
N LYS A 109 -8.51 21.18 -7.15
CA LYS A 109 -9.94 21.05 -6.82
C LYS A 109 -10.17 20.67 -5.37
N VAL A 110 -9.43 19.69 -4.86
CA VAL A 110 -9.47 19.31 -3.44
C VAL A 110 -8.98 20.49 -2.59
N GLY A 111 -7.88 21.14 -2.96
CA GLY A 111 -7.40 22.33 -2.25
C GLY A 111 -8.37 23.51 -2.23
N SER A 112 -9.27 23.63 -3.23
CA SER A 112 -10.31 24.65 -3.28
C SER A 112 -11.60 24.30 -2.54
N ILE A 113 -11.86 23.00 -2.30
CA ILE A 113 -13.00 22.53 -1.50
C ILE A 113 -12.76 22.80 -0.01
N TRP A 114 -11.49 22.86 0.40
CA TRP A 114 -11.11 23.11 1.77
C TRP A 114 -11.10 24.63 2.01
N PRO A 115 -11.70 25.12 3.11
CA PRO A 115 -11.68 26.54 3.43
C PRO A 115 -10.23 27.01 3.51
N LYS A 116 -9.84 27.89 2.58
CA LYS A 116 -8.50 28.48 2.58
C LYS A 116 -8.34 29.24 3.89
N ILE A 117 -7.36 28.81 4.69
CA ILE A 117 -6.91 29.59 5.85
C ILE A 117 -6.51 30.97 5.31
N PRO A 118 -7.15 32.06 5.77
CA PRO A 118 -6.79 33.40 5.34
C PRO A 118 -5.31 33.61 5.68
N LYS A 119 -4.50 33.91 4.67
CA LYS A 119 -3.12 34.35 4.89
C LYS A 119 -3.20 35.73 5.53
N ASN A 120 -2.56 35.85 6.69
CA ASN A 120 -2.40 37.12 7.39
C ASN A 120 -1.39 37.98 6.60
N ASP A 121 -1.91 38.85 5.74
CA ASP A 121 -1.15 39.90 5.04
C ASP A 121 -1.82 41.25 5.34
N PRO A 122 -1.18 42.18 6.05
CA PRO A 122 0.23 42.16 6.43
C PRO A 122 0.53 41.16 7.59
N PRO A 123 1.73 40.58 7.62
CA PRO A 123 2.15 39.69 8.69
C PRO A 123 2.22 40.46 10.01
N GLN A 124 1.17 40.37 10.82
CA GLN A 124 1.23 40.73 12.24
C GLN A 124 1.98 39.63 12.99
N GLY A 125 3.29 39.56 12.72
CA GLY A 125 4.23 38.88 13.60
C GLY A 125 4.30 39.65 14.91
N ARG A 126 4.21 38.93 16.03
CA ARG A 126 4.37 39.48 17.38
C ARG A 126 5.87 39.81 17.61
N THR A 127 6.37 40.85 16.97
CA THR A 127 7.76 41.34 17.11
C THR A 127 7.92 42.35 18.24
N GLU A 128 7.12 42.28 19.30
CA GLU A 128 7.17 43.22 20.42
C GLU A 128 7.84 42.64 21.69
N PHE A 129 8.69 41.61 21.55
CA PHE A 129 9.56 41.17 22.65
C PHE A 129 10.97 41.75 22.48
N SER A 130 11.11 43.04 22.81
CA SER A 130 12.40 43.61 23.22
C SER A 130 12.46 43.55 24.74
N GLY A 131 13.31 42.65 25.25
CA GLY A 131 13.66 42.51 26.66
C GLY A 131 15.13 42.17 26.77
#